data_AF-D9VL38-F1
#
_entry.id   AF-D9VL38-F1
#
_cell.length_a   1.000
_cell.length_b   1.000
_cell.length_c   1.000
_cell.angle_alpha   90.00
_cell.angle_beta   90.00
_cell.angle_gamma   90.00
#
_symmetry.space_group_name_H-M   'P 1'
#
loop_
_entity.id
_entity.type
_entity.pdbx_description
1 polymer ?
#
loop_
_entity_poly.entity_id
_entity_poly.type
_entity_poly.pdbx_seq_one_letter_code
_entity_poly.pdbx_strand_id
1 'polypeptide(L)'
;MPPLHPDGDHAVSAMYSVADDAWYLELQRAAGQEHLATAIVPDEDPAREPTVHFHPGGGRTDVPYEVMRWFMDHVDERIRLFRGWMGLRPELVEVIHRLRQEYLGLIADEDFPHVLAEMRAAIPEADLPAVLDAAFGRNPDGTSVDALGEEP
;
A
#
# COMPACT_ATOMS: atom_id res chain seq x y z
N MET A 1 9.63 2.44 -8.04
CA MET A 1 9.05 3.65 -8.74
C MET A 1 7.55 3.43 -8.84
N PRO A 2 6.69 4.47 -8.82
CA PRO A 2 5.24 4.26 -8.96
C PRO A 2 4.92 3.51 -10.26
N PRO A 3 4.04 2.50 -10.25
CA PRO A 3 3.66 1.79 -11.46
C PRO A 3 3.14 2.76 -12.51
N LEU A 4 3.76 2.72 -13.69
CA LEU A 4 3.43 3.55 -14.84
C LEU A 4 2.54 2.75 -15.79
N HIS A 5 1.44 3.34 -16.22
CA HIS A 5 0.59 2.75 -17.25
C HIS A 5 1.36 2.72 -18.59
N PRO A 6 1.13 1.72 -19.48
CA PRO A 6 1.86 1.61 -20.74
C PRO A 6 1.73 2.79 -21.71
N ASP A 7 0.77 3.70 -21.50
CA ASP A 7 0.67 4.93 -22.29
C ASP A 7 1.72 5.99 -21.91
N GLY A 8 2.38 5.84 -20.75
CA GLY A 8 3.37 6.77 -20.22
C GLY A 8 2.80 8.06 -19.60
N ASP A 9 1.48 8.26 -19.66
CA ASP A 9 0.81 9.48 -19.22
C ASP A 9 0.12 9.32 -17.87
N HIS A 10 -0.13 8.08 -17.43
CA HIS A 10 -0.79 7.77 -16.16
C HIS A 10 0.10 6.95 -15.23
N ALA A 11 0.04 7.28 -13.94
CA ALA A 11 0.77 6.57 -12.91
C ALA A 11 -0.13 6.32 -11.71
N VAL A 12 0.19 5.26 -10.96
CA VAL A 12 -0.40 5.01 -9.65
C VAL A 12 0.66 5.22 -8.58
N SER A 13 0.39 6.14 -7.66
CA SER A 13 1.19 6.29 -6.44
C SER A 13 0.46 5.66 -5.26
N ALA A 14 1.20 5.30 -4.22
CA ALA A 14 0.65 4.75 -2.99
C ALA A 14 1.25 5.47 -1.79
N MET A 15 0.41 5.79 -0.81
CA MET A 15 0.81 6.41 0.45
C MET A 15 0.00 5.81 1.60
N TYR A 16 0.62 5.58 2.74
CA TYR A 16 -0.10 5.18 3.94
C TYR A 16 -0.58 6.42 4.73
N SER A 17 -1.86 6.45 5.11
CA SER A 17 -2.43 7.45 6.02
C SER A 17 -2.61 6.84 7.40
N VAL A 18 -1.80 7.27 8.37
CA VAL A 18 -1.90 6.85 9.77
C VAL A 18 -3.18 7.34 10.42
N ALA A 19 -3.64 8.54 10.04
CA ALA A 19 -4.87 9.10 10.60
C ALA A 19 -6.09 8.27 10.22
N ASP A 20 -6.04 7.60 9.06
CA ASP A 20 -7.15 6.81 8.53
C ASP A 20 -6.91 5.30 8.61
N ASP A 21 -5.77 4.84 9.12
CA ASP A 21 -5.30 3.46 9.07
C ASP A 21 -5.61 2.77 7.74
N ALA A 22 -5.17 3.42 6.65
CA ALA A 22 -5.49 3.00 5.30
C ALA A 22 -4.42 3.40 4.28
N TRP A 23 -4.31 2.60 3.24
CA TRP A 23 -3.52 2.92 2.06
C TRP A 23 -4.33 3.73 1.07
N TYR A 24 -3.73 4.83 0.61
CA TYR A 24 -4.23 5.71 -0.42
C TYR A 24 -3.50 5.36 -1.72
N LEU A 25 -4.25 4.87 -2.70
CA LEU A 25 -3.74 4.62 -4.06
C LEU A 25 -4.29 5.73 -4.95
N GLU A 26 -3.40 6.52 -5.52
CA GLU A 26 -3.80 7.67 -6.33
C GLU A 26 -3.49 7.42 -7.80
N LEU A 27 -4.52 7.51 -8.63
CA LEU A 27 -4.37 7.60 -10.08
C LEU A 27 -4.07 9.05 -10.45
N GLN A 28 -2.94 9.27 -11.11
CA GLN A 28 -2.46 10.58 -11.50
C GLN A 28 -2.18 10.63 -13.00
N ARG A 29 -2.40 11.81 -13.61
CA ARG A 29 -2.03 12.11 -15.01
C ARG A 29 -0.88 13.09 -15.07
N ALA A 30 -0.06 12.98 -16.12
CA ALA A 30 1.03 13.89 -16.46
C ALA A 30 2.03 14.06 -15.30
N ALA A 31 2.74 12.98 -14.96
CA ALA A 31 3.83 12.97 -13.97
C ALA A 31 3.48 13.65 -12.63
N GLY A 32 2.25 13.43 -12.13
CA GLY A 32 1.81 13.88 -10.81
C GLY A 32 1.18 15.28 -10.75
N GLN A 33 0.83 15.89 -11.89
CA GLN A 33 0.22 17.22 -11.90
C GLN A 33 -1.30 17.22 -11.75
N GLU A 34 -1.99 16.11 -12.02
CA GLU A 34 -3.45 16.00 -11.90
C GLU A 34 -3.84 14.70 -11.20
N HIS A 35 -4.49 14.80 -10.04
CA HIS A 35 -5.10 13.65 -9.36
C HIS A 35 -6.46 13.36 -9.99
N LEU A 36 -6.68 12.14 -10.45
CA LEU A 36 -7.90 11.71 -11.13
C LEU A 36 -8.82 10.94 -10.19
N ALA A 37 -8.24 10.02 -9.43
CA ALA A 37 -8.96 9.21 -8.47
C ALA A 37 -8.05 8.80 -7.31
N THR A 38 -8.65 8.54 -6.16
CA THR A 38 -7.98 7.99 -4.98
C THR A 38 -8.80 6.83 -4.46
N ALA A 39 -8.19 5.65 -4.39
CA ALA A 39 -8.74 4.52 -3.66
C ALA A 39 -8.19 4.53 -2.23
N ILE A 40 -9.06 4.33 -1.25
CA ILE A 40 -8.71 4.22 0.17
C ILE A 40 -8.97 2.76 0.56
N VAL A 41 -7.90 2.06 0.91
CA VAL A 41 -7.93 0.63 1.24
C VAL A 41 -7.48 0.44 2.70
N PRO A 42 -8.42 0.20 3.62
CA PRO A 42 -8.10 -0.11 5.01
C PRO A 42 -7.39 -1.45 5.09
N ASP A 43 -6.28 -1.50 5.80
CA ASP A 43 -5.49 -2.72 5.99
C ASP A 43 -5.46 -3.23 7.42
N GLU A 44 -6.04 -2.50 8.38
CA GLU A 44 -6.10 -2.91 9.79
C GLU A 44 -7.53 -3.06 10.32
N ASP A 45 -8.54 -2.85 9.47
CA ASP A 45 -9.95 -3.15 9.78
C ASP A 45 -10.56 -3.96 8.62
N PRO A 46 -10.80 -5.27 8.81
CA PRO A 46 -11.37 -6.12 7.76
C PRO A 46 -12.86 -5.81 7.50
N ALA A 47 -13.57 -5.16 8.43
CA ALA A 47 -14.97 -4.81 8.29
C ALA A 47 -15.19 -3.47 7.57
N ARG A 48 -14.14 -2.62 7.47
CA ARG A 48 -14.22 -1.34 6.78
C ARG A 48 -14.04 -1.52 5.28
N GLU A 49 -15.09 -1.19 4.51
CA GLU A 49 -15.07 -1.31 3.06
C GLU A 49 -14.07 -0.34 2.39
N PRO A 50 -13.32 -0.79 1.37
CA PRO A 50 -12.52 0.08 0.52
C PRO A 50 -13.42 1.04 -0.27
N THR A 51 -12.95 2.28 -0.47
CA THR A 51 -13.70 3.30 -1.22
C THR A 51 -12.86 3.90 -2.33
N VAL A 52 -13.51 4.42 -3.38
CA VAL A 52 -12.85 5.16 -4.46
C VAL A 52 -13.49 6.53 -4.58
N HIS A 53 -12.66 7.56 -4.52
CA HIS A 53 -13.03 8.96 -4.67
C HIS A 53 -12.50 9.46 -6.01
N PHE A 54 -13.36 10.10 -6.80
CA PHE A 54 -12.94 10.75 -8.05
C PHE A 54 -12.75 12.23 -7.80
N HIS A 55 -11.67 12.79 -8.36
CA HIS A 55 -11.33 14.21 -8.25
C HIS A 55 -11.76 14.93 -9.53
N PRO A 56 -12.96 15.53 -9.57
CA PRO A 56 -13.32 16.40 -10.68
C PRO A 56 -12.48 17.68 -10.54
N GLY A 57 -11.36 17.76 -11.25
CA GLY A 57 -10.48 18.93 -11.25
C GLY A 57 -11.18 20.15 -11.86
N GLY A 58 -12.02 20.86 -11.09
CA GLY A 58 -12.75 22.08 -11.49
C GLY A 58 -13.72 21.95 -12.69
N GLY A 59 -13.63 20.86 -13.46
CA GLY A 59 -14.38 20.57 -14.68
C GLY A 59 -14.50 19.07 -14.92
N ARG A 60 -15.03 18.71 -16.10
CA ARG A 60 -15.19 17.32 -16.52
C ARG A 60 -13.86 16.76 -16.98
N THR A 61 -13.32 15.81 -16.24
CA THR A 61 -12.14 15.02 -16.64
C THR A 61 -12.60 13.64 -17.11
N ASP A 62 -12.34 13.31 -18.37
CA ASP A 62 -12.62 11.97 -18.92
C ASP A 62 -11.37 11.09 -18.75
N VAL A 63 -11.50 9.98 -18.02
CA VAL A 63 -10.44 8.99 -17.86
C VAL A 63 -10.68 7.83 -18.85
N PRO A 64 -9.69 7.43 -19.68
CA PRO A 64 -9.85 6.28 -20.57
C PRO A 64 -10.23 5.02 -19.78
N TYR A 65 -11.16 4.23 -20.33
CA TYR A 65 -11.64 3.02 -19.66
C TYR A 65 -10.50 2.05 -19.32
N GLU A 66 -9.54 1.88 -20.23
CA GLU A 66 -8.40 0.98 -20.02
C GLU A 66 -7.50 1.42 -18.86
N VAL A 67 -7.28 2.74 -18.70
CA VAL A 67 -6.54 3.30 -17.57
C VAL A 67 -7.30 3.08 -16.27
N MET A 68 -8.61 3.32 -16.28
CA MET A 68 -9.45 3.07 -15.11
C MET A 68 -9.45 1.59 -14.71
N ARG A 69 -9.58 0.68 -15.69
CA ARG A 69 -9.52 -0.77 -15.46
C ARG A 69 -8.20 -1.17 -14.83
N TRP A 70 -7.08 -0.72 -15.43
CA TRP A 70 -5.75 -0.96 -14.89
C TRP A 70 -5.57 -0.44 -13.46
N PHE A 71 -6.07 0.76 -13.17
CA PHE A 71 -6.06 1.30 -11.80
C PHE A 71 -6.88 0.43 -10.85
N MET A 72 -8.09 0.02 -11.25
CA MET A 72 -8.94 -0.85 -10.43
C MET A 72 -8.32 -2.24 -10.21
N ASP A 73 -7.54 -2.75 -11.16
CA ASP A 73 -6.79 -3.99 -10.99
C ASP A 73 -5.74 -3.84 -9.86
N HIS A 74 -5.02 -2.71 -9.81
CA HIS A 74 -4.07 -2.42 -8.70
C HIS A 74 -4.79 -2.30 -7.35
N VAL A 75 -5.98 -1.70 -7.34
CA VAL A 75 -6.81 -1.59 -6.13
C VAL A 75 -7.27 -2.98 -5.69
N ASP A 76 -7.71 -3.85 -6.60
CA ASP A 76 -8.14 -5.21 -6.27
C ASP A 76 -6.99 -6.07 -5.75
N GLU A 77 -5.80 -5.98 -6.36
CA GLU A 77 -4.59 -6.64 -5.87
C GLU A 77 -4.26 -6.22 -4.43
N ARG A 78 -4.34 -4.91 -4.15
CA ARG A 78 -4.12 -4.36 -2.81
C ARG A 78 -5.14 -4.85 -1.79
N ILE A 79 -6.42 -4.88 -2.16
CA ILE A 79 -7.49 -5.40 -1.30
C ILE A 79 -7.24 -6.88 -0.99
N ARG A 80 -6.92 -7.69 -2.00
CA ARG A 80 -6.64 -9.12 -1.82
C ARG A 80 -5.46 -9.36 -0.89
N LEU A 81 -4.38 -8.60 -1.06
CA LEU A 81 -3.21 -8.66 -0.19
C LEU A 81 -3.60 -8.40 1.26
N PHE A 82 -4.34 -7.30 1.51
CA PHE A 82 -4.71 -6.89 2.87
C PHE A 82 -5.73 -7.79 3.55
N ARG A 83 -6.78 -8.17 2.83
CA ARG A 83 -7.77 -9.13 3.34
C ARG A 83 -7.15 -10.51 3.55
N GLY A 84 -6.20 -10.89 2.69
CA GLY A 84 -5.45 -12.14 2.82
C GLY A 84 -4.71 -12.22 4.15
N TRP A 85 -3.86 -11.23 4.47
CA TRP A 85 -3.07 -11.30 5.70
C TRP A 85 -3.92 -11.08 6.96
N MET A 86 -4.90 -10.16 6.94
CA MET A 86 -5.82 -9.98 8.07
C MET A 86 -6.62 -11.24 8.38
N GLY A 87 -7.01 -12.00 7.35
CA GLY A 87 -7.71 -13.26 7.50
C GLY A 87 -6.83 -14.38 8.04
N LEU A 88 -5.53 -14.37 7.73
CA LEU A 88 -4.58 -15.38 8.22
C LEU A 88 -4.32 -15.22 9.72
N ARG A 89 -4.17 -13.98 10.22
CA ARG A 89 -3.68 -13.72 11.58
C ARG A 89 -4.28 -12.44 12.19
N PRO A 90 -5.53 -12.48 12.67
CA PRO A 90 -6.20 -11.31 13.26
C PRO A 90 -5.45 -10.72 14.45
N GLU A 91 -4.75 -11.55 15.23
CA GLU A 91 -4.00 -11.11 16.42
C GLU A 91 -2.80 -10.22 16.06
N LEU A 92 -2.35 -10.23 14.80
CA LEU A 92 -1.22 -9.44 14.34
C LEU A 92 -1.61 -8.04 13.90
N VAL A 93 -2.89 -7.83 13.60
CA VAL A 93 -3.42 -6.52 13.23
C VAL A 93 -3.13 -5.52 14.34
N GLU A 94 -3.36 -5.89 15.60
CA GLU A 94 -3.08 -5.03 16.76
C GLU A 94 -1.59 -4.70 16.92
N VAL A 95 -0.70 -5.66 16.61
CA VAL A 95 0.76 -5.46 16.69
C VAL A 95 1.23 -4.48 15.60
N ILE A 96 0.76 -4.67 14.37
CA ILE A 96 1.10 -3.79 13.24
C ILE A 96 0.54 -2.39 13.46
N HIS A 97 -0.72 -2.29 13.89
CA HIS A 97 -1.36 -1.02 14.25
C HIS A 97 -0.52 -0.27 15.29
N ARG A 98 -0.15 -0.94 16.39
CA ARG A 98 0.70 -0.34 17.43
C ARG A 98 2.02 0.17 16.86
N LEU A 99 2.73 -0.66 16.09
CA LEU A 99 4.02 -0.30 15.51
C LEU A 99 3.89 0.91 14.58
N ARG A 100 2.87 0.94 13.71
CA ARG A 100 2.66 2.10 12.85
C ARG A 100 2.28 3.36 13.63
N GLN A 101 1.52 3.25 14.71
CA GLN A 101 1.23 4.41 15.56
C GLN A 101 2.49 4.93 16.28
N GLU A 102 3.37 4.04 16.74
CA GLU A 102 4.64 4.40 17.37
C GLU A 102 5.58 5.14 16.40
N TYR A 103 5.67 4.66 15.16
CA TYR A 103 6.53 5.23 14.13
C TYR A 103 5.82 6.25 13.23
N LEU A 104 4.63 6.72 13.58
CA LEU A 104 3.82 7.64 12.76
C LEU A 104 3.70 7.18 11.29
N GLY A 105 3.57 5.86 11.08
CA GLY A 105 3.44 5.20 9.78
C GLY A 105 4.68 5.23 8.91
N LEU A 106 5.74 5.91 9.34
CA LEU A 106 7.00 6.07 8.62
C LEU A 106 8.11 5.40 9.43
N ILE A 107 8.33 4.13 9.15
CA ILE A 107 9.43 3.39 9.76
C ILE A 107 10.67 3.65 8.92
N ALA A 108 11.63 4.40 9.49
CA ALA A 108 12.90 4.65 8.84
C ALA A 108 13.72 3.34 8.72
N ASP A 109 14.61 3.27 7.73
CA ASP A 109 15.48 2.10 7.55
C ASP A 109 16.31 1.77 8.80
N GLU A 110 16.68 2.80 9.57
CA GLU A 110 17.43 2.66 10.82
C GLU A 110 16.60 2.06 11.97
N ASP A 111 15.29 2.28 11.95
CA ASP A 111 14.35 1.76 12.95
C ASP A 111 13.80 0.38 12.57
N PHE A 112 13.81 0.04 11.28
CA PHE A 112 13.24 -1.20 10.77
C PHE A 112 13.82 -2.49 11.40
N PRO A 113 15.13 -2.58 11.76
CA PRO A 113 15.66 -3.74 12.48
C PRO A 113 14.96 -4.00 13.82
N HIS A 114 14.51 -2.95 14.52
CA HIS A 114 13.77 -3.09 15.76
C HIS A 114 12.36 -3.64 15.50
N VAL A 115 11.67 -3.07 14.51
CA VAL A 115 10.36 -3.54 14.04
C VAL A 115 10.41 -5.00 13.61
N LEU A 116 11.41 -5.39 12.83
CA LEU A 116 11.61 -6.77 12.37
C LEU A 116 11.84 -7.74 13.54
N ALA A 117 12.55 -7.31 14.58
CA ALA A 117 12.75 -8.13 15.78
C ALA A 117 11.43 -8.33 16.57
N GLU A 118 10.61 -7.29 16.71
CA GLU A 118 9.29 -7.40 17.32
C GLU A 118 8.37 -8.32 16.52
N MET A 119 8.37 -8.19 15.19
CA MET A 119 7.56 -9.05 14.31
C MET A 119 7.99 -10.51 14.39
N ARG A 120 9.30 -10.80 14.40
CA ARG A 120 9.80 -12.18 14.60
C ARG A 120 9.42 -12.77 15.95
N ALA A 121 9.26 -11.94 16.98
CA ALA A 121 8.80 -12.39 18.28
C ALA A 121 7.28 -12.66 18.31
N ALA A 122 6.50 -11.94 17.50
CA ALA A 122 5.04 -12.04 17.46
C ALA A 122 4.49 -13.03 16.41
N ILE A 123 5.24 -13.32 15.35
CA ILE A 123 4.77 -14.02 14.14
C ILE A 123 5.62 -15.27 13.91
N PRO A 124 5.02 -16.43 13.53
CA PRO A 124 5.79 -17.56 13.05
C PRO A 124 6.59 -17.21 11.80
N GLU A 125 7.81 -17.73 11.73
CA GLU A 125 8.73 -17.48 10.60
C GLU A 125 8.11 -17.79 9.22
N ALA A 126 7.16 -18.73 9.16
CA ALA A 126 6.47 -19.10 7.92
C ALA A 126 5.54 -17.99 7.37
N ASP A 127 4.94 -17.19 8.26
CA ASP A 127 3.98 -16.15 7.89
C ASP A 127 4.66 -14.77 7.76
N LEU A 128 5.85 -14.61 8.34
CA LEU A 128 6.60 -13.36 8.39
C LEU A 128 6.82 -12.71 7.01
N PRO A 129 7.21 -13.44 5.94
CA PRO A 129 7.41 -12.83 4.62
C PRO A 129 6.13 -12.19 4.05
N ALA A 130 5.00 -12.89 4.15
CA ALA A 130 3.73 -12.40 3.62
C ALA A 130 3.24 -11.17 4.41
N VAL A 131 3.45 -11.14 5.73
CA VAL A 131 3.07 -10.01 6.57
C VAL A 131 4.00 -8.80 6.36
N LEU A 132 5.31 -9.00 6.24
CA LEU A 132 6.27 -7.90 6.00
C LEU A 132 6.07 -7.24 4.63
N ASP A 133 5.84 -8.03 3.59
CA ASP A 133 5.54 -7.51 2.26
C ASP A 133 4.21 -6.73 2.28
N ALA A 134 3.15 -7.33 2.82
CA ALA A 134 1.86 -6.67 2.89
C ALA A 134 1.85 -5.40 3.76
N ALA A 135 2.31 -5.48 5.01
CA ALA A 135 2.19 -4.38 5.96
C ALA A 135 3.28 -3.31 5.78
N PHE A 136 4.47 -3.67 5.27
CA PHE A 136 5.59 -2.73 5.24
C PHE A 136 6.26 -2.60 3.87
N GLY A 137 5.89 -3.43 2.88
CA GLY A 137 6.57 -3.46 1.57
C GLY A 137 8.02 -3.93 1.70
N ARG A 138 8.30 -4.84 2.63
CA ARG A 138 9.66 -5.24 3.04
C ARG A 138 9.86 -6.76 2.95
N ASN A 139 11.08 -7.14 2.60
CA ASN A 139 11.56 -8.51 2.64
C ASN A 139 11.85 -8.95 4.10
N PRO A 140 11.96 -10.27 4.37
CA PRO A 140 12.33 -10.81 5.68
C PRO A 140 13.68 -10.38 6.25
N ASP A 141 14.56 -9.83 5.40
CA ASP A 141 15.85 -9.25 5.77
C ASP A 141 15.79 -7.73 6.04
N GLY A 142 14.61 -7.12 5.88
CA GLY A 142 14.35 -5.70 6.08
C GLY A 142 14.61 -4.80 4.86
N THR A 143 15.02 -5.36 3.72
CA THR A 143 15.15 -4.60 2.47
C THR A 143 13.79 -4.32 1.85
N SER A 144 13.67 -3.25 1.05
CA SER A 144 12.44 -2.94 0.32
C SER A 144 12.21 -3.96 -0.81
N VAL A 145 10.96 -4.38 -1.00
CA VAL A 145 10.58 -5.38 -2.03
C VAL A 145 10.82 -4.84 -3.45
N ASP A 146 10.90 -3.52 -3.61
CA ASP A 146 11.14 -2.79 -4.88
C ASP A 146 12.64 -2.56 -5.22
N ALA A 147 13.58 -3.25 -4.56
CA ALA A 147 15.02 -3.11 -4.77
C ALA A 147 15.61 -4.01 -5.89
N LEU A 148 14.77 -4.50 -6.82
CA LEU A 148 15.22 -5.29 -7.98
C LEU A 148 14.88 -4.55 -9.28
N GLY A 149 15.70 -3.55 -9.61
CA GLY A 149 15.62 -2.84 -10.88
C GLY A 149 16.87 -2.03 -11.24
N GLU A 150 18.00 -2.23 -10.56
CA GLU A 150 19.29 -1.67 -10.97
C GLU A 150 20.21 -2.76 -11.51
N GLU A 151 20.37 -2.79 -12.83
CA GLU A 151 21.63 -3.09 -13.53
C GLU A 151 21.59 -2.43 -14.93
N PRO A 152 22.74 -2.01 -15.48
CA PRO A 152 23.65 -0.97 -15.02
C PRO A 152 23.56 0.34 -15.83
#